data_AF-A0A0S3TK94-F1
#
_entry.id   AF-A0A0S3TK94-F1
#
_cell.length_a   1.000
_cell.length_b   1.000
_cell.length_c   1.000
_cell.angle_alpha   90.00
_cell.angle_beta   90.00
_cell.angle_gamma   90.00
#
_symmetry.space_group_name_H-M   'P 1'
#
loop_
_entity.id
_entity.type
_entity.pdbx_description
1 polymer ?
#
loop_
_entity_poly.entity_id
_entity_poly.type
_entity_poly.pdbx_seq_one_letter_code
_entity_poly.pdbx_strand_id
1 'polypeptide(L)'
;MKLKKELFILIGLAGSHGYGLNRPESDYDYRGVFIASKRYYLGFDQIEQKDSDWDELGIFSFLDGNYSYEQVMKMATDLMTEIQKVDEESILPEKPDLEKVNELCIKLVEMQGWDD
;
A
#
# COMPACT_ATOMS: atom_id res chain seq x y z
N MET A 1 7.83 17.72 -7.29
CA MET A 1 7.01 17.31 -8.46
C MET A 1 5.58 17.07 -7.98
N LYS A 2 4.54 17.71 -8.56
CA LYS A 2 3.15 17.36 -8.21
C LYS A 2 2.69 16.20 -9.09
N LEU A 3 2.60 15.01 -8.51
CA LEU A 3 2.02 13.84 -9.19
C LEU A 3 0.55 14.13 -9.50
N LYS A 4 0.15 13.96 -10.76
CA LYS A 4 -1.27 14.09 -11.14
C LYS A 4 -2.02 12.89 -10.58
N LYS A 5 -3.20 13.11 -10.02
CA LYS A 5 -4.08 12.07 -9.45
C LYS A 5 -4.39 10.95 -10.45
N GLU A 6 -4.35 11.26 -11.74
CA GLU A 6 -4.62 10.35 -12.86
C GLU A 6 -3.50 9.33 -13.13
N LEU A 7 -2.35 9.41 -12.44
CA LEU A 7 -1.20 8.50 -12.64
C LEU A 7 -1.14 7.36 -11.62
N PHE A 8 -1.99 7.38 -10.60
CA PHE A 8 -2.05 6.33 -9.58
C PHE A 8 -2.96 5.19 -10.06
N ILE A 9 -2.38 4.00 -10.17
CA ILE A 9 -3.12 2.75 -10.40
C ILE A 9 -3.86 2.35 -9.12
N LEU A 10 -3.18 2.49 -7.99
CA LEU A 10 -3.72 2.22 -6.66
C LEU A 10 -3.15 3.25 -5.70
N ILE A 11 -4.01 3.77 -4.83
CA ILE A 11 -3.59 4.52 -3.65
C ILE A 11 -4.39 4.02 -2.46
N GLY A 12 -3.69 3.65 -1.41
CA GLY A 12 -4.26 3.19 -0.15
C GLY A 12 -3.78 4.07 0.99
N LEU A 13 -4.64 4.22 1.98
CA LEU A 13 -4.24 4.80 3.25
C LEU A 13 -3.35 3.81 4.00
N ALA A 14 -2.22 4.29 4.49
CA ALA A 14 -1.23 3.50 5.20
C ALA A 14 -0.98 4.10 6.59
N GLY A 15 -0.02 3.54 7.31
CA GLY A 15 0.40 4.07 8.60
C GLY A 15 -0.69 3.99 9.66
N SER A 16 -0.59 4.83 10.67
CA SER A 16 -1.45 4.76 11.86
C SER A 16 -2.95 4.87 11.51
N HIS A 17 -3.35 5.70 10.54
CA HIS A 17 -4.74 5.77 10.09
C HIS A 17 -5.17 4.56 9.28
N GLY A 18 -4.28 3.97 8.47
CA GLY A 18 -4.56 2.73 7.75
C GLY A 18 -4.73 1.51 8.68
N TYR A 19 -3.98 1.48 9.79
CA TYR A 19 -4.02 0.41 10.78
C TYR A 19 -5.00 0.66 11.94
N GLY A 20 -5.67 1.82 11.99
CA GLY A 20 -6.57 2.19 13.09
C GLY A 20 -5.87 2.47 14.42
N LEU A 21 -4.58 2.81 14.38
CA LEU A 21 -3.72 3.16 15.53
C LEU A 21 -3.46 4.68 15.63
N ASN A 22 -4.18 5.49 14.86
CA ASN A 22 -3.98 6.93 14.77
C ASN A 22 -4.44 7.67 16.04
N ARG A 23 -3.72 8.75 16.33
CA ARG A 23 -4.02 9.74 17.37
C ARG A 23 -4.53 11.03 16.72
N PRO A 24 -5.11 11.99 17.46
CA PRO A 24 -5.55 13.27 16.90
C PRO A 24 -4.46 14.04 16.14
N GLU A 25 -3.21 13.87 16.54
CA GLU A 25 -2.02 14.47 15.95
C GLU A 25 -1.38 13.66 14.82
N SER A 26 -1.86 12.44 14.54
CA SER A 26 -1.29 11.56 13.52
C SER A 26 -1.50 12.13 12.12
N ASP A 27 -0.44 12.13 11.31
CA ASP A 27 -0.47 12.50 9.90
C ASP A 27 -1.04 11.38 9.02
N TYR A 28 -1.30 11.72 7.75
CA TYR A 28 -1.88 10.78 6.78
C TYR A 28 -0.78 10.22 5.88
N ASP A 29 -0.47 8.94 6.09
CA ASP A 29 0.39 8.19 5.19
C ASP A 29 -0.41 7.61 4.02
N TYR A 30 0.11 7.75 2.81
CA TYR A 30 -0.43 7.09 1.63
C TYR A 30 0.62 6.20 1.01
N ARG A 31 0.22 5.00 0.60
CA ARG A 31 1.05 4.10 -0.22
C ARG A 31 0.29 3.78 -1.49
N GLY A 32 1.01 3.71 -2.60
CA GLY A 32 0.38 3.49 -3.89
C GLY A 32 1.31 2.96 -4.94
N VAL A 33 0.69 2.47 -6.01
CA VAL A 33 1.35 2.08 -7.26
C VAL A 33 0.95 3.12 -8.30
N PHE A 34 1.92 3.68 -8.99
CA PHE A 34 1.70 4.70 -10.00
C PHE A 34 2.64 4.47 -11.18
N ILE A 35 2.27 4.99 -12.35
CA ILE A 35 3.16 5.04 -13.51
C ILE A 35 3.92 6.36 -13.46
N ALA A 36 5.24 6.29 -13.46
CA ALA A 36 6.10 7.48 -13.38
C ALA A 36 6.10 8.29 -14.69
N SER A 37 6.27 9.60 -14.59
CA SER A 37 6.24 10.51 -15.75
C SER A 37 7.36 10.24 -16.76
N LYS A 38 7.14 10.62 -18.03
CA LYS A 38 8.20 10.63 -19.07
C LYS A 38 9.48 11.32 -18.60
N ARG A 39 9.33 12.44 -17.88
CA ARG A 39 10.46 13.21 -17.32
C ARG A 39 11.23 12.43 -16.26
N TYR A 40 10.55 11.67 -15.41
CA TYR A 40 11.20 10.78 -14.44
C TYR A 40 12.00 9.69 -15.15
N TYR A 41 11.42 9.00 -16.15
CA TYR A 41 12.13 7.99 -16.93
C TYR A 41 13.34 8.55 -17.69
N LEU A 42 13.25 9.79 -18.16
CA LEU A 42 14.35 10.49 -18.84
C LEU A 42 15.36 11.14 -17.86
N GLY A 43 15.19 10.96 -16.55
CA GLY A 43 16.11 11.46 -15.53
C GLY A 43 16.01 12.96 -15.22
N PHE A 44 14.99 13.65 -15.74
CA PHE A 44 14.76 15.08 -15.46
C PHE A 44 14.08 15.35 -14.13
N ASP A 45 13.42 14.34 -13.55
CA ASP A 45 12.75 14.41 -12.26
C ASP A 45 13.25 13.27 -11.36
N GLN A 46 13.25 13.50 -10.05
CA GLN A 46 13.55 12.51 -9.01
C GLN A 46 12.33 12.33 -8.11
N ILE A 47 12.11 11.10 -7.65
CA ILE A 47 11.10 10.82 -6.62
C ILE A 47 11.83 10.84 -5.28
N GLU A 48 11.31 11.62 -4.34
CA GLU A 48 11.83 11.63 -2.97
C GLU A 48 11.57 10.27 -2.32
N GLN A 49 12.65 9.59 -1.94
CA GLN A 49 12.61 8.34 -1.20
C GLN A 49 13.26 8.61 0.15
N LYS A 50 12.47 8.49 1.22
CA LYS A 50 12.98 8.44 2.60
C LYS A 50 13.14 6.96 2.96
N ASP A 51 14.36 6.45 2.93
CA ASP A 51 14.69 5.04 3.18
C ASP A 51 15.27 4.79 4.59
N SER A 52 15.44 5.84 5.38
CA SER A 52 16.10 5.84 6.70
C SER A 52 15.51 6.93 7.63
N ASP A 53 15.92 6.91 8.90
CA ASP A 53 15.54 7.89 9.95
C ASP A 53 14.03 7.97 10.23
N TRP A 54 13.44 6.80 10.55
CA TRP A 54 12.10 6.69 11.12
C TRP A 54 12.17 6.83 12.64
N ASP A 55 12.10 8.07 13.15
CA ASP A 55 12.10 8.38 14.59
C ASP A 55 10.71 8.17 15.22
N GLU A 56 10.16 6.96 15.12
CA GLU A 56 8.88 6.62 15.75
C GLU A 56 9.02 5.48 16.75
N LEU A 57 8.59 5.74 17.98
CA LEU A 57 8.42 4.71 19.01
C LEU A 57 7.25 3.80 18.62
N GLY A 58 7.50 2.49 18.50
CA GLY A 58 6.50 1.49 18.15
C GLY A 58 5.30 1.48 19.10
N ILE A 59 4.10 1.30 18.54
CA ILE A 59 2.81 1.43 19.25
C ILE A 59 2.33 0.10 19.87
N PHE A 60 2.97 -1.02 19.54
CA PHE A 60 2.48 -2.34 19.93
C PHE A 60 2.88 -2.71 21.36
N SER A 61 1.96 -2.52 22.29
CA SER A 61 2.11 -2.89 23.71
C SER A 61 2.39 -4.39 23.96
N PHE A 62 2.14 -5.24 22.95
CA PHE A 62 2.50 -6.66 23.00
C PHE A 62 3.97 -6.96 22.69
N LEU A 63 4.67 -6.04 22.02
CA LEU A 63 6.12 -6.11 21.83
C LEU A 63 6.88 -5.70 23.10
N ASP A 64 6.21 -5.03 24.04
CA ASP A 64 6.77 -4.61 25.34
C ASP A 64 6.86 -5.75 26.36
N GLY A 65 6.68 -7.01 25.93
CA GLY A 65 6.78 -8.20 26.79
C GLY A 65 5.53 -8.46 27.66
N ASN A 66 4.42 -7.77 27.41
CA ASN A 66 3.19 -7.87 28.22
C ASN A 66 2.27 -9.05 27.84
N TYR A 67 2.60 -9.83 26.81
CA TYR A 67 1.78 -10.92 26.32
C TYR A 67 2.56 -12.23 26.32
N SER A 68 1.92 -13.31 26.73
CA SER A 68 2.51 -14.64 26.65
C SER A 68 2.54 -15.12 25.20
N TYR A 69 3.47 -16.03 24.90
CA TYR A 69 3.54 -16.70 23.59
C TYR A 69 2.19 -17.30 23.17
N GLU A 70 1.49 -17.93 24.11
CA GLU A 70 0.18 -18.54 23.86
C GLU A 70 -0.86 -17.51 23.44
N GLN A 71 -0.89 -16.34 24.08
CA GLN A 71 -1.82 -15.26 23.73
C GLN A 71 -1.55 -14.72 22.32
N VAL A 72 -0.27 -14.54 21.96
CA VAL A 72 0.13 -14.09 20.62
C VAL A 72 -0.26 -15.13 19.56
N MET A 73 0.00 -16.41 19.83
CA MET A 73 -0.38 -17.50 18.92
C MET A 73 -1.90 -17.59 18.74
N LYS A 74 -2.66 -17.37 19.81
CA LYS A 74 -4.12 -17.35 19.74
C LYS A 74 -4.61 -16.21 18.84
N MET A 75 -4.07 -15.00 19.02
CA MET A 75 -4.44 -13.85 18.18
C MET A 75 -4.13 -14.09 16.70
N ALA A 76 -2.96 -14.64 16.38
CA ALA A 76 -2.60 -14.99 15.01
C ALA A 76 -3.55 -16.05 14.41
N THR A 77 -3.94 -17.05 15.20
CA THR A 77 -4.86 -18.11 14.76
C THR A 77 -6.27 -17.57 14.52
N ASP A 78 -6.75 -16.67 15.38
CA ASP A 78 -8.07 -16.05 15.24
C ASP A 78 -8.12 -15.22 13.94
N LEU A 79 -7.10 -14.40 13.67
CA LEU A 79 -6.97 -13.62 12.42
C LEU A 79 -6.92 -14.52 11.18
N MET A 80 -6.14 -15.61 11.21
CA MET A 80 -6.11 -16.57 10.09
C MET A 80 -7.48 -17.19 9.83
N THR A 81 -8.24 -17.47 10.88
CA THR A 81 -9.60 -18.03 10.77
C THR A 81 -10.55 -17.02 10.12
N GLU A 82 -10.43 -15.73 10.43
CA GLU A 82 -11.22 -14.68 9.78
C GLU A 82 -10.88 -14.57 8.29
N ILE A 83 -9.60 -14.62 7.93
CA ILE A 83 -9.15 -14.59 6.53
C ILE A 83 -9.76 -15.77 5.75
N GLN A 84 -9.74 -16.98 6.31
CA GLN A 84 -10.33 -18.15 5.66
C GLN A 84 -11.83 -18.01 5.40
N LYS A 85 -12.59 -17.48 6.38
CA LYS A 85 -14.03 -17.25 6.18
C LYS A 85 -14.31 -16.28 5.04
N VAL A 86 -13.55 -15.19 4.97
CA VAL A 86 -13.71 -14.18 3.91
C VAL A 86 -13.30 -14.75 2.56
N ASP A 87 -12.27 -15.60 2.51
CA ASP A 87 -11.83 -16.28 1.28
C ASP A 87 -12.92 -17.18 0.69
N GLU A 88 -13.64 -17.94 1.54
CA GLU A 88 -14.75 -18.80 1.11
C GLU A 88 -15.92 -18.02 0.47
N GLU A 89 -16.17 -16.80 0.94
CA GLU A 89 -17.22 -15.91 0.42
C GLU A 89 -16.71 -14.93 -0.65
N SER A 90 -15.42 -14.96 -0.95
CA SER A 90 -14.79 -13.98 -1.82
C SER A 90 -15.25 -14.13 -3.26
N ILE A 91 -15.70 -13.03 -3.84
CA ILE A 91 -16.01 -12.93 -5.27
C ILE A 91 -14.77 -12.59 -6.12
N LEU A 92 -13.60 -12.44 -5.48
CA LEU A 92 -12.37 -12.07 -6.18
C LEU A 92 -11.86 -13.27 -6.98
N PRO A 93 -11.38 -13.05 -8.22
CA PRO A 93 -10.82 -14.13 -9.02
C PRO A 93 -9.48 -14.61 -8.42
N GLU A 94 -9.17 -15.91 -8.56
CA GLU A 94 -7.90 -16.48 -8.09
C GLU A 94 -6.67 -15.77 -8.67
N LYS A 95 -6.79 -15.22 -9.88
CA LYS A 95 -5.74 -14.46 -10.54
C LYS A 95 -6.30 -13.22 -11.24
N PRO A 96 -5.54 -12.12 -11.28
CA PRO A 96 -5.93 -10.96 -12.05
C PRO A 96 -5.96 -11.27 -13.55
N ASP A 97 -6.81 -10.55 -14.27
CA ASP A 97 -6.88 -10.58 -15.72
C ASP A 97 -5.67 -9.84 -16.31
N LEU A 98 -4.63 -10.60 -16.67
CA LEU A 98 -3.36 -10.03 -17.13
C LEU A 98 -3.48 -9.22 -18.42
N GLU A 99 -4.40 -9.59 -19.31
CA GLU A 99 -4.62 -8.88 -20.56
C GLU A 99 -5.20 -7.49 -20.29
N LYS A 100 -6.23 -7.40 -19.43
CA LYS A 100 -6.79 -6.12 -19.01
C LYS A 100 -5.80 -5.27 -18.22
N VAL A 101 -5.00 -5.89 -17.35
CA VAL A 101 -3.95 -5.18 -16.60
C VAL A 101 -2.93 -4.58 -17.57
N ASN A 102 -2.49 -5.34 -18.57
CA ASN A 102 -1.54 -4.86 -19.56
C ASN A 102 -2.12 -3.73 -20.42
N GLU A 103 -3.36 -3.86 -20.89
CA GLU A 103 -4.06 -2.80 -21.62
C GLU A 103 -4.19 -1.51 -20.80
N LEU A 104 -4.49 -1.64 -19.50
CA LEU A 104 -4.57 -0.49 -18.60
C LEU A 104 -3.20 0.17 -18.46
N CYS A 105 -2.12 -0.60 -18.28
CA CYS A 105 -0.77 -0.07 -18.20
C CYS A 105 -0.38 0.71 -19.47
N ILE A 106 -0.67 0.17 -20.65
CA ILE A 106 -0.40 0.83 -21.93
C ILE A 106 -1.14 2.18 -22.00
N LYS A 107 -2.45 2.18 -21.73
CA LYS A 107 -3.27 3.41 -21.73
C LYS A 107 -2.73 4.47 -20.77
N LEU A 108 -2.30 4.06 -19.57
CA LEU A 108 -1.74 4.97 -18.58
C LEU A 108 -0.37 5.55 -18.99
N VAL A 109 0.40 4.83 -19.80
CA VAL A 109 1.67 5.32 -20.37
C VAL A 109 1.40 6.29 -21.52
N GLU A 110 0.49 5.95 -22.44
CA GLU A 110 0.04 6.81 -23.55
C GLU A 110 -0.45 8.18 -23.04
N MET A 111 -1.33 8.18 -22.02
CA MET A 111 -1.83 9.39 -21.36
C MET A 111 -0.74 10.34 -20.81
N GLN A 112 0.51 9.89 -20.70
CA GLN A 112 1.64 10.69 -20.26
C GLN A 112 2.43 11.36 -21.39
N GLY A 113 1.96 11.27 -22.63
CA GLY A 113 2.63 11.84 -23.80
C GLY A 113 3.76 10.95 -24.33
N TRP A 114 3.56 9.63 -24.25
CA TRP A 114 4.37 8.63 -24.93
C TRP A 114 3.74 8.18 -26.26
N ASP A 115 2.71 8.88 -26.73
CA ASP A 115 2.11 8.66 -28.04
C ASP A 115 3.13 8.99 -29.15
N ASP A 116 3.15 8.20 -30.23
CA ASP A 116 3.93 8.44 -31.45
C ASP A 116 3.43 9.66 -32.25
#